data_AF-A0AAD9RHC0-F1
#
_entry.id   AF-A0AAD9RHC0-F1
#
_cell.length_a   1.000
_cell.length_b   1.000
_cell.length_c   1.000
_cell.angle_alpha   90.00
_cell.angle_beta   90.00
_cell.angle_gamma   90.00
#
_symmetry.space_group_name_H-M   'P 1'
#
loop_
_entity.id
_entity.type
_entity.pdbx_description
1 polymer ?
#
loop_
_entity_poly.entity_id
_entity_poly.type
_entity_poly.pdbx_seq_one_letter_code
_entity_poly.pdbx_strand_id
1 'polypeptide(L)'
;MGYNFLLPHAIKNISIDSNNHQNFLPLNSVYVGPECETFLQTQTDEFIANVKSTCLSFYTTAFQGIVKRLPYSDEIFRDLKFLDANIALREESRVAFPDLRNVARHFQISDVTALAYEWRMLPIVCDDENKSLLANLELDDM
;
A
#
# COMPACT_ATOMS: atom_id res chain seq x y z
N MET A 1 3.94 7.93 7.22
CA MET A 1 5.38 7.73 7.53
C MET A 1 6.32 7.88 6.32
N GLY A 2 5.93 7.60 5.06
CA GLY A 2 6.85 7.63 3.91
C GLY A 2 7.33 9.01 3.41
N TYR A 3 6.65 10.10 3.77
CA TYR A 3 6.94 11.46 3.27
C TYR A 3 8.25 12.08 3.78
N ASN A 4 8.96 11.44 4.72
CA ASN A 4 10.23 11.93 5.27
C ASN A 4 11.47 11.48 4.49
N PHE A 5 11.32 10.51 3.58
CA PHE A 5 12.47 9.92 2.87
C PHE A 5 12.14 9.48 1.44
N LEU A 6 10.87 9.22 1.10
CA LEU A 6 10.41 8.98 -0.27
C LEU A 6 9.71 10.21 -0.84
N LEU A 7 9.85 10.41 -2.14
CA LEU A 7 9.07 11.41 -2.85
C LEU A 7 7.60 10.95 -3.00
N PRO A 8 6.62 11.87 -2.91
CA PRO A 8 5.20 11.51 -3.00
C PRO A 8 4.81 10.73 -4.26
N HIS A 9 5.46 10.98 -5.39
CA HIS A 9 5.18 10.28 -6.63
C HIS A 9 5.69 8.83 -6.63
N ALA A 10 6.75 8.54 -5.86
CA ALA A 10 7.27 7.19 -5.71
C ALA A 10 6.24 6.30 -4.98
N ILE A 11 5.61 6.83 -3.93
CA ILE A 11 4.59 6.11 -3.14
C ILE A 11 3.38 5.68 -4.01
N LYS A 12 3.03 6.47 -5.03
CA LYS A 12 1.87 6.19 -5.89
C LYS A 12 2.06 4.97 -6.80
N ASN A 13 3.28 4.49 -6.99
CA ASN A 13 3.56 3.39 -7.91
C ASN A 13 4.63 2.46 -7.32
N ILE A 14 4.27 1.71 -6.26
CA ILE A 14 5.19 0.91 -5.41
C ILE A 14 5.95 -0.21 -6.18
N SER A 15 5.65 -0.41 -7.47
CA SER A 15 6.56 -1.07 -8.44
C SER A 15 7.88 -0.28 -8.66
N ILE A 16 8.23 0.63 -7.75
CA ILE A 16 9.46 1.40 -7.74
C ILE A 16 10.64 0.47 -7.96
N ASP A 17 11.46 0.78 -8.97
CA ASP A 17 12.84 0.33 -8.99
C ASP A 17 13.50 0.82 -7.71
N SER A 18 13.65 -0.09 -6.75
CA SER A 18 14.11 0.20 -5.40
C SER A 18 15.58 0.62 -5.35
N ASN A 19 16.27 0.57 -6.50
CA ASN A 19 17.61 1.11 -6.70
C ASN A 19 17.64 2.50 -7.34
N ASN A 20 16.49 3.04 -7.77
CA ASN A 20 16.43 4.37 -8.34
C ASN A 20 16.44 5.42 -7.22
N HIS A 21 17.61 6.03 -7.02
CA HIS A 21 17.85 7.09 -6.05
C HIS A 21 16.97 8.34 -6.24
N GLN A 22 16.38 8.53 -7.43
CA GLN A 22 15.45 9.64 -7.68
C GLN A 22 14.12 9.48 -6.95
N ASN A 23 13.82 8.30 -6.40
CA ASN A 23 12.61 8.09 -5.61
C ASN A 23 12.71 8.59 -4.17
N PHE A 24 13.93 8.91 -3.72
CA PHE A 24 14.21 9.34 -2.37
C PHE A 24 14.41 10.86 -2.30
N LEU A 25 14.19 11.43 -1.11
CA LEU A 25 14.44 12.85 -0.89
C LEU A 25 15.94 13.17 -0.99
N PRO A 26 16.30 14.36 -1.50
CA PRO A 26 17.65 14.88 -1.37
C PRO A 26 18.08 14.89 0.09
N LEU A 27 19.37 14.65 0.35
CA LEU A 27 19.95 14.54 1.69
C LEU A 27 19.55 15.70 2.62
N ASN A 28 19.59 16.93 2.10
CA ASN A 28 19.29 18.14 2.87
C ASN A 28 17.80 18.28 3.21
N SER A 29 16.93 17.59 2.48
CA SER A 29 15.47 17.58 2.70
C SER A 29 15.02 16.46 3.63
N VAL A 30 15.91 15.57 4.06
CA VAL A 30 15.60 14.52 5.03
C VAL A 30 15.40 15.16 6.40
N TYR A 31 14.21 14.97 6.97
CA TYR A 31 13.86 15.45 8.30
C TYR A 31 14.02 14.33 9.32
N VAL A 32 14.87 14.55 10.33
CA VAL A 32 15.22 13.54 11.35
C VAL A 32 14.49 13.71 12.68
N GLY A 33 13.45 14.55 12.71
CA GLY A 33 12.66 14.82 13.91
C GLY A 33 13.14 16.06 14.68
N PRO A 34 12.27 16.68 15.48
CA PRO A 34 12.50 18.03 16.01
C PRO A 34 13.67 18.08 17.00
N GLU A 35 13.82 17.07 17.87
CA GLU A 35 14.91 17.01 18.83
C GLU A 35 16.27 16.85 18.13
N CYS A 36 16.31 15.99 17.11
CA CYS A 36 17.52 15.72 16.35
C CYS A 36 17.89 16.94 15.48
N GLU A 37 16.94 17.58 14.79
CA GLU A 37 17.22 18.80 14.04
C GLU A 37 17.73 19.94 14.94
N THR A 38 17.16 20.08 16.14
CA THR A 38 17.65 21.07 17.13
C THR A 38 19.10 20.79 17.53
N PHE A 39 19.44 19.50 17.75
CA PHE A 39 20.83 19.11 18.01
C PHE A 39 21.74 19.41 16.82
N LEU A 40 21.32 19.04 15.60
CA LEU A 40 22.11 19.19 14.37
C LEU A 40 22.42 20.65 14.02
N GLN A 41 21.58 21.61 14.40
CA GLN A 41 21.85 23.05 14.19
C GLN A 41 23.17 23.53 14.82
N THR A 42 23.67 22.82 15.83
CA THR A 42 24.91 23.16 16.54
C THR A 42 26.15 22.45 16.00
N GLN A 43 25.99 21.61 14.98
CA GLN A 43 27.02 20.72 14.46
C GLN A 43 27.60 21.22 13.13
N THR A 44 28.70 20.61 12.69
CA THR A 44 29.31 20.91 11.39
C THR A 44 28.49 20.33 10.24
N ASP A 45 28.57 20.95 9.07
CA ASP A 45 27.91 20.44 7.85
C ASP A 45 28.30 18.99 7.52
N GLU A 46 29.56 18.61 7.76
CA GLU A 46 30.04 17.24 7.58
C GLU A 46 29.32 16.25 8.51
N PHE A 47 29.18 16.62 9.78
CA PHE A 47 28.46 15.79 10.75
C PHE A 47 26.98 15.67 10.40
N ILE A 48 26.34 16.79 10.03
CA ILE A 48 24.93 16.82 9.60
C ILE A 48 24.72 15.90 8.39
N ALA A 49 25.60 16.01 7.38
CA ALA A 49 25.54 15.19 6.17
C ALA A 49 25.67 13.70 6.52
N ASN A 50 26.59 13.34 7.43
CA ASN A 50 26.78 11.95 7.84
C ASN A 50 25.56 11.37 8.56
N VAL A 51 24.97 12.12 9.49
CA VAL A 51 23.75 11.70 10.20
C VAL A 51 22.59 11.51 9.23
N LYS A 52 22.30 12.52 8.39
CA LYS A 52 21.19 12.43 7.41
C LYS A 52 21.43 11.29 6.40
N SER A 53 22.68 11.04 6.02
CA SER A 53 23.04 9.97 5.07
C SER A 53 22.79 8.59 5.67
N THR A 54 23.15 8.42 6.94
CA THR A 54 22.89 7.20 7.71
C THR A 54 21.39 6.93 7.83
N CYS A 55 20.60 7.96 8.18
CA CYS A 55 19.14 7.84 8.24
C CYS A 55 18.54 7.47 6.88
N LEU A 56 18.95 8.15 5.82
CA LEU A 56 18.47 7.88 4.47
C LEU A 56 18.81 6.44 4.03
N SER A 57 20.02 5.97 4.33
CA SER A 57 20.46 4.60 4.05
C SER A 57 19.60 3.56 4.78
N PHE A 58 19.30 3.78 6.06
CA PHE A 58 18.42 2.93 6.84
C PHE A 58 17.03 2.83 6.19
N TYR A 59 16.40 3.97 5.89
CA TYR A 59 15.06 3.98 5.29
C TYR A 59 15.03 3.38 3.88
N THR A 60 16.08 3.64 3.08
CA THR A 60 16.24 3.02 1.76
C THR A 60 16.30 1.50 1.87
N THR A 61 17.10 0.99 2.80
CA THR A 61 17.25 -0.46 3.05
C THR A 61 15.95 -1.08 3.54
N ALA A 62 15.25 -0.41 4.47
CA ALA A 62 13.96 -0.85 4.98
C ALA A 62 12.91 -0.90 3.85
N PHE A 63 12.85 0.13 3.03
CA PHE A 63 11.95 0.22 1.89
C PHE A 63 12.23 -0.88 0.85
N GLN A 64 13.49 -1.07 0.45
CA GLN A 64 13.90 -2.18 -0.41
C GLN A 64 13.49 -3.54 0.18
N GLY A 65 13.65 -3.70 1.50
CA GLY A 65 13.23 -4.90 2.22
C GLY A 65 11.72 -5.12 2.20
N ILE A 66 10.92 -4.05 2.28
CA ILE A 66 9.46 -4.09 2.17
C ILE A 66 9.07 -4.48 0.74
N VAL A 67 9.61 -3.79 -0.28
CA VAL A 67 9.34 -4.06 -1.70
C VAL A 67 9.73 -5.48 -2.11
N LYS A 68 10.85 -6.01 -1.60
CA LYS A 68 11.28 -7.38 -1.89
C LYS A 68 10.36 -8.45 -1.27
N ARG A 69 9.78 -8.17 -0.10
CA ARG A 69 8.96 -9.14 0.64
C ARG A 69 7.48 -9.05 0.30
N LEU A 70 7.01 -7.86 -0.07
CA LEU A 70 5.65 -7.66 -0.54
C LEU A 70 5.61 -7.89 -2.05
N PRO A 71 4.81 -8.85 -2.54
CA PRO A 71 4.69 -9.13 -3.96
C PRO A 71 3.93 -8.01 -4.72
N TYR A 72 4.34 -6.74 -4.65
CA TYR A 72 3.58 -5.62 -5.23
C TYR A 72 3.34 -5.73 -6.75
N SER A 73 4.21 -6.46 -7.46
CA SER A 73 4.07 -6.77 -8.89
C SER A 73 3.25 -8.04 -9.17
N ASP A 74 2.85 -8.77 -8.13
CA ASP A 74 2.05 -9.98 -8.26
C ASP A 74 0.62 -9.60 -8.63
N GLU A 75 0.08 -10.33 -9.60
CA GLU A 75 -1.26 -10.11 -10.12
C GLU A 75 -2.33 -10.22 -9.02
N ILE A 76 -2.02 -10.96 -7.95
CA ILE A 76 -2.92 -11.12 -6.81
C ILE A 76 -3.31 -9.80 -6.16
N PHE A 77 -2.41 -8.81 -6.04
CA PHE A 77 -2.77 -7.52 -5.44
C PHE A 77 -3.72 -6.70 -6.32
N ARG A 78 -3.67 -6.89 -7.64
CA ARG A 78 -4.67 -6.32 -8.54
C ARG A 78 -6.01 -7.02 -8.37
N ASP A 79 -5.98 -8.33 -8.20
CA ASP A 79 -7.18 -9.13 -8.00
C ASP A 79 -7.84 -8.83 -6.65
N LEU A 80 -7.08 -8.55 -5.58
CA LEU A 80 -7.56 -8.17 -4.24
C LEU A 80 -8.40 -6.88 -4.20
N LYS A 81 -8.45 -6.10 -5.29
CA LYS A 81 -9.38 -4.96 -5.40
C LYS A 81 -10.84 -5.36 -5.23
N PHE A 82 -11.20 -6.63 -5.37
CA PHE A 82 -12.55 -7.12 -5.05
C PHE A 82 -12.96 -6.86 -3.58
N LEU A 83 -12.00 -6.65 -2.66
CA LEU A 83 -12.24 -6.34 -1.26
C LEU A 83 -12.69 -4.89 -1.03
N ASP A 84 -12.49 -3.99 -2.00
CA ASP A 84 -13.00 -2.63 -1.92
C ASP A 84 -14.53 -2.68 -1.92
N ALA A 85 -15.18 -2.13 -0.90
CA ALA A 85 -16.64 -2.14 -0.77
C ALA A 85 -17.35 -1.48 -1.96
N ASN A 86 -16.77 -0.44 -2.57
CA ASN A 86 -17.33 0.17 -3.77
C ASN A 86 -17.26 -0.74 -4.99
N ILE A 87 -16.36 -1.72 -4.99
CA ILE A 87 -16.26 -2.78 -6.00
C ILE A 87 -17.16 -3.96 -5.62
N ALA A 88 -17.10 -4.45 -4.39
CA ALA A 88 -17.83 -5.64 -3.94
C ALA A 88 -19.35 -5.47 -3.94
N LEU A 89 -19.82 -4.30 -3.50
CA LEU A 89 -21.22 -4.07 -3.14
C LEU A 89 -22.04 -3.31 -4.19
N ARG A 90 -21.38 -2.73 -5.21
CA ARG A 90 -22.05 -1.99 -6.29
C ARG A 90 -22.00 -2.78 -7.59
N GLU A 91 -23.15 -3.00 -8.21
CA GLU A 91 -23.26 -3.81 -9.43
C GLU A 91 -22.47 -3.21 -10.61
N GLU A 92 -22.49 -1.88 -10.73
CA GLU A 92 -21.79 -1.12 -11.79
C GLU A 92 -20.27 -1.31 -11.76
N SER A 93 -19.68 -1.37 -10.56
CA SER A 93 -18.23 -1.51 -10.36
C SER A 93 -17.71 -2.92 -10.65
N ARG A 94 -18.61 -3.90 -10.73
CA ARG A 94 -18.28 -5.33 -10.88
C ARG A 94 -18.10 -5.77 -12.32
N VAL A 95 -18.32 -4.88 -13.28
CA VAL A 95 -17.94 -5.10 -14.69
C VAL A 95 -16.44 -5.38 -14.79
N ALA A 96 -15.62 -4.75 -13.93
CA ALA A 96 -14.18 -4.99 -13.85
C ALA A 96 -13.80 -6.29 -13.13
N PHE A 97 -14.70 -6.87 -12.33
CA PHE A 97 -14.49 -8.07 -11.51
C PHE A 97 -15.69 -9.04 -11.63
N PRO A 98 -15.93 -9.61 -12.83
CA PRO A 98 -17.12 -10.43 -13.08
C PRO A 98 -17.09 -11.76 -12.30
N ASP A 99 -15.91 -12.25 -11.94
CA ASP A 99 -15.71 -13.44 -11.12
C ASP A 99 -14.38 -13.39 -10.37
N LEU A 100 -14.26 -14.25 -9.35
CA LEU A 100 -13.10 -14.37 -8.48
C LEU A 100 -12.27 -15.63 -8.76
N ARG A 101 -12.30 -16.18 -9.99
CA ARG A 101 -11.61 -17.45 -10.31
C ARG A 101 -10.09 -17.37 -10.11
N ASN A 102 -9.49 -16.23 -10.42
CA ASN A 102 -8.05 -16.03 -10.24
C ASN A 102 -7.67 -16.00 -8.75
N VAL A 103 -8.46 -15.31 -7.93
CA VAL A 103 -8.34 -15.31 -6.46
C VAL A 103 -8.52 -16.72 -5.92
N ALA A 104 -9.56 -17.44 -6.35
CA ALA A 104 -9.83 -18.81 -5.93
C ALA A 104 -8.66 -19.75 -6.23
N ARG A 105 -8.07 -19.64 -7.42
CA ARG A 105 -6.89 -20.42 -7.82
C ARG A 105 -5.69 -20.10 -6.94
N HIS A 106 -5.45 -18.82 -6.66
CA HIS A 106 -4.31 -18.38 -5.85
C HIS A 106 -4.40 -18.91 -4.40
N PHE A 107 -5.58 -18.82 -3.79
CA PHE A 107 -5.83 -19.30 -2.42
C PHE A 107 -6.24 -20.78 -2.33
N GLN A 108 -6.20 -21.51 -3.45
CA GLN A 108 -6.53 -22.93 -3.51
C GLN A 108 -7.95 -23.24 -2.98
N ILE A 109 -8.90 -22.33 -3.23
CA ILE A 109 -10.31 -22.53 -2.89
C ILE A 109 -10.88 -23.60 -3.81
N SER A 110 -11.32 -24.71 -3.22
CA SER A 110 -11.82 -25.88 -3.94
C SER A 110 -13.24 -25.68 -4.47
N ASP A 111 -14.11 -25.01 -3.71
CA ASP A 111 -15.49 -24.74 -4.13
C ASP A 111 -15.63 -23.39 -4.84
N VAL A 112 -15.18 -23.36 -6.09
CA VAL A 112 -15.30 -22.18 -6.97
C VAL A 112 -16.76 -21.85 -7.27
N THR A 113 -17.67 -22.83 -7.20
CA THR A 113 -19.09 -22.63 -7.52
C THR A 113 -19.79 -21.87 -6.41
N ALA A 114 -19.59 -22.29 -5.15
CA ALA A 114 -20.09 -21.56 -3.99
C ALA A 114 -19.53 -20.13 -3.96
N LEU A 115 -18.23 -19.95 -4.19
CA LEU A 115 -17.62 -18.63 -4.25
C LEU A 115 -18.26 -17.74 -5.33
N ALA A 116 -18.49 -18.28 -6.53
CA ALA A 116 -19.10 -17.53 -7.62
C ALA A 116 -20.57 -17.19 -7.35
N TYR A 117 -21.27 -18.02 -6.57
CA TYR A 117 -22.63 -17.74 -6.12
C TYR A 117 -22.62 -16.63 -5.06
N GLU A 118 -21.84 -16.77 -3.99
CA GLU A 118 -21.69 -15.77 -2.92
C GLU A 118 -21.28 -14.41 -3.47
N TRP A 119 -20.29 -14.39 -4.36
CA TRP A 119 -19.87 -13.17 -5.02
C TRP A 119 -21.06 -12.49 -5.68
N ARG A 120 -21.82 -13.17 -6.53
CA ARG A 120 -22.97 -12.60 -7.26
C ARG A 120 -24.11 -12.15 -6.34
N MET A 121 -24.32 -12.83 -5.23
CA MET A 121 -25.39 -12.52 -4.29
C MET A 121 -25.05 -11.35 -3.36
N LEU A 122 -23.77 -11.05 -3.13
CA LEU A 122 -23.32 -10.05 -2.18
C LEU A 122 -24.03 -8.67 -2.29
N PRO A 123 -24.23 -8.07 -3.48
CA PRO A 123 -24.91 -6.78 -3.61
C PRO A 123 -26.42 -6.84 -3.31
N ILE A 124 -27.01 -8.02 -3.41
CA ILE A 124 -28.44 -8.28 -3.21
C ILE A 124 -28.72 -8.54 -1.72
N VAL A 125 -27.81 -9.23 -1.04
CA VAL A 125 -27.94 -9.60 0.37
C VAL A 125 -27.69 -8.41 1.30
N CYS A 126 -26.85 -7.45 0.89
CA CYS A 126 -26.62 -6.22 1.65
C CYS A 126 -27.61 -5.11 1.24
N ASP A 127 -28.40 -4.61 2.19
CA ASP A 127 -29.19 -3.38 2.00
C ASP A 127 -28.31 -2.12 1.94
N ASP A 128 -28.89 -0.99 1.57
CA ASP A 128 -28.16 0.26 1.35
C ASP A 128 -27.51 0.83 2.63
N GLU A 129 -28.11 0.57 3.80
CA GLU A 129 -27.54 0.93 5.09
C GLU A 129 -26.28 0.11 5.39
N ASN A 130 -26.35 -1.21 5.22
CA ASN A 130 -25.22 -2.11 5.40
C ASN A 130 -24.11 -1.85 4.37
N LYS A 131 -24.47 -1.53 3.11
CA LYS A 131 -23.49 -1.14 2.10
C LYS A 131 -22.72 0.12 2.50
N SER A 132 -23.42 1.11 3.03
CA SER A 132 -22.82 2.36 3.49
C SER A 132 -21.95 2.12 4.72
N LEU A 133 -22.38 1.28 5.65
CA LEU A 133 -21.58 0.89 6.82
C LEU A 133 -20.28 0.19 6.40
N LEU A 134 -20.40 -0.86 5.57
CA LEU A 134 -19.26 -1.66 5.10
C LEU A 134 -18.28 -0.84 4.26
N ALA A 135 -18.76 0.16 3.50
CA ALA A 135 -17.91 1.05 2.73
C ALA A 135 -17.11 2.05 3.59
N ASN A 136 -17.51 2.26 4.84
CA ASN A 136 -16.85 3.16 5.77
C ASN A 136 -16.02 2.42 6.84
N LEU A 137 -15.96 1.08 6.81
CA LEU A 137 -15.07 0.32 7.68
C LEU A 137 -13.63 0.53 7.25
N GLU A 138 -12.80 0.99 8.18
CA GLU A 138 -11.35 0.97 8.00
C GLU A 138 -10.82 -0.45 8.25
N LEU A 139 -9.72 -0.81 7.60
CA LEU A 139 -9.10 -2.15 7.74
C LEU A 139 -8.69 -2.50 9.18
N ASP A 140 -8.57 -1.51 10.08
CA ASP A 140 -8.25 -1.72 11.51
C ASP A 140 -9.47 -2.14 12.35
N ASP A 141 -10.68 -1.97 11.80
CA ASP A 141 -11.96 -2.27 12.47
C ASP A 141 -12.63 -3.57 11.93
N MET A 142 -11.92 -4.32 11.06
CA MET A 142 -12.31 -5.64 10.53
C MET A 142 -11.68 -6.79 11.32
#